data_AF-A0A379ST58-F1
#
_entry.id   AF-A0A379ST58-F1
#
_cell.length_a   1.000
_cell.length_b   1.000
_cell.length_c   1.000
_cell.angle_alpha   90.00
_cell.angle_beta   90.00
_cell.angle_gamma   90.00
#
_symmetry.space_group_name_H-M   'P 1'
#
loop_
_entity.id
_entity.type
_entity.pdbx_description
1 polymer ?
#
loop_
_entity_poly.entity_id
_entity_poly.type
_entity_poly.pdbx_seq_one_letter_code
_entity_poly.pdbx_strand_id
1 'polypeptide(L)'
;MQDLNGFTVPKGFRGANALKVQLWWAVQATLFAWSPQILYRWRAFLLRLFGARIGKDVVIRPSVKITYPWKLTVGDYAWVGDDAVFIYVR
;
A
#
# COMPACT_ATOMS: atom_id res chain seq x y z
N MET A 1 -11.68 0.33 -28.71
CA MET A 1 -10.81 1.27 -27.97
C MET A 1 -11.64 1.88 -26.86
N GLN A 2 -11.14 1.85 -25.62
CA GLN A 2 -11.86 2.43 -24.47
C GLN A 2 -11.75 3.96 -24.52
N ASP A 3 -12.88 4.66 -24.54
CA ASP A 3 -12.94 6.12 -24.65
C ASP A 3 -12.63 6.77 -23.29
N LEU A 4 -11.61 7.63 -23.24
CA LEU A 4 -11.04 8.20 -22.01
C LEU A 4 -11.43 9.66 -21.77
N ASN A 5 -12.21 10.28 -22.66
CA ASN A 5 -12.51 11.72 -22.62
C ASN A 5 -13.30 12.18 -21.37
N GLY A 6 -13.94 11.26 -20.64
CA GLY A 6 -14.70 11.56 -19.43
C GLY A 6 -13.97 11.32 -18.11
N PHE A 7 -12.71 10.87 -18.14
CA PHE A 7 -12.00 10.51 -16.91
C PHE A 7 -11.55 11.75 -16.13
N THR A 8 -12.36 12.13 -15.15
CA THR A 8 -12.04 13.20 -14.19
C THR A 8 -11.64 12.58 -12.87
N VAL A 9 -10.44 12.89 -12.39
CA VAL A 9 -9.98 12.43 -11.08
C VAL A 9 -10.62 13.34 -10.02
N PRO A 10 -11.51 12.84 -9.15
CA PRO A 10 -12.20 13.70 -8.19
C PRO A 10 -11.20 14.36 -7.22
N LYS A 11 -11.41 15.66 -6.93
CA LYS A 11 -10.61 16.39 -5.93
C LYS A 11 -10.67 15.65 -4.59
N GLY A 12 -9.53 15.14 -4.12
CA GLY A 12 -9.44 14.35 -2.88
C GLY A 12 -9.30 12.84 -3.07
N PHE A 13 -9.15 12.33 -4.30
CA PHE A 13 -8.99 10.88 -4.58
C PHE A 13 -7.94 10.18 -3.70
N ARG A 14 -6.85 10.87 -3.36
CA ARG A 14 -5.76 10.36 -2.52
C ARG A 14 -6.20 10.15 -1.05
N GLY A 15 -7.16 10.92 -0.54
CA GLY A 15 -7.63 10.86 0.84
C GLY A 15 -6.61 11.25 1.92
N ALA A 16 -5.42 11.72 1.52
CA ALA A 16 -4.38 12.24 2.42
C ALA A 16 -3.59 13.37 1.74
N ASN A 17 -2.84 14.12 2.54
CA ASN A 17 -1.97 15.20 2.07
C ASN A 17 -0.92 14.68 1.07
N ALA A 18 -0.62 15.46 0.03
CA ALA A 18 0.39 15.12 -0.99
C ALA A 18 1.77 14.82 -0.39
N LEU A 19 2.14 15.48 0.71
CA LEU A 19 3.38 15.18 1.43
C LEU A 19 3.42 13.76 2.00
N LYS A 20 2.29 13.30 2.56
CA LYS A 20 2.18 11.94 3.11
C LYS A 20 2.30 10.88 2.00
N VAL A 21 1.78 11.18 0.81
CA VAL A 21 1.90 10.33 -0.38
C VAL A 21 3.35 10.24 -0.83
N GLN A 22 4.06 11.36 -0.95
CA GLN A 22 5.47 11.34 -1.36
C GLN A 22 6.37 10.66 -0.33
N LEU A 23 6.13 10.90 0.96
CA LEU A 23 6.85 10.21 2.02
C LEU A 23 6.62 8.70 1.94
N TRP A 24 5.39 8.26 1.68
CA TRP A 24 5.09 6.85 1.49
C TRP A 24 5.79 6.27 0.26
N TRP A 25 5.80 6.97 -0.87
CA TRP A 25 6.50 6.51 -2.08
C TRP A 25 7.99 6.31 -1.83
N ALA A 26 8.63 7.23 -1.10
CA ALA A 26 10.03 7.10 -0.70
C ALA A 26 10.24 5.89 0.24
N VAL A 27 9.39 5.74 1.26
CA VAL A 27 9.45 4.60 2.20
C VAL A 27 9.22 3.26 1.49
N GLN A 28 8.27 3.21 0.55
CA GLN A 28 7.99 2.00 -0.22
C GLN A 28 9.17 1.61 -1.11
N ALA A 29 9.77 2.57 -1.83
CA ALA A 29 10.90 2.30 -2.71
C ALA A 29 12.18 1.92 -1.97
N THR A 30 12.33 2.35 -0.71
CA THR A 30 13.51 2.09 0.11
C THR A 30 13.25 0.99 1.12
N LEU A 31 12.60 1.33 2.24
CA LEU A 31 12.39 0.45 3.40
C LEU A 31 11.51 -0.78 3.11
N PHE A 32 10.59 -0.69 2.14
CA PHE A 32 9.70 -1.79 1.79
C PHE A 32 10.34 -2.72 0.75
N ALA A 33 10.80 -2.18 -0.39
CA ALA A 33 11.39 -2.95 -1.47
C ALA A 33 12.75 -3.59 -1.10
N TRP A 34 13.60 -2.91 -0.30
CA TRP A 34 14.89 -3.48 0.11
C TRP A 34 14.81 -4.42 1.32
N SER A 35 13.64 -4.56 1.94
CA SER A 35 13.53 -5.43 3.12
C SER A 35 13.64 -6.91 2.73
N PRO A 36 14.50 -7.72 3.39
CA PRO A 36 14.58 -9.17 3.20
C PRO A 36 13.24 -9.87 3.44
N GLN A 37 12.93 -10.93 2.68
CA GLN A 37 11.65 -11.65 2.70
C GLN A 37 11.13 -11.96 4.13
N ILE A 38 12.04 -12.32 5.04
CA ILE A 38 11.79 -12.73 6.43
C ILE A 38 11.22 -11.58 7.30
N LEU A 39 11.40 -10.31 6.91
CA LEU A 39 10.97 -9.14 7.68
C LEU A 39 9.49 -8.76 7.43
N TYR A 40 8.57 -9.71 7.41
CA TYR A 40 7.14 -9.45 7.21
C TYR A 40 6.54 -8.58 8.34
N ARG A 41 7.02 -8.73 9.58
CA ARG A 41 6.60 -7.89 10.72
C ARG A 41 7.03 -6.43 10.58
N TRP A 42 8.20 -6.18 9.99
CA TRP A 42 8.71 -4.83 9.74
C TRP A 42 7.83 -4.09 8.73
N ARG A 43 7.48 -4.77 7.63
CA ARG A 43 6.56 -4.22 6.62
C ARG A 43 5.19 -3.92 7.22
N ALA A 44 4.65 -4.85 8.00
CA ALA A 44 3.39 -4.64 8.70
C ALA A 44 3.45 -3.45 9.66
N PHE A 45 4.59 -3.26 10.35
CA PHE A 45 4.83 -2.09 11.21
C PHE A 45 4.86 -0.79 10.41
N LEU A 46 5.60 -0.72 9.30
CA LEU A 46 5.63 0.47 8.42
C LEU A 46 4.23 0.80 7.90
N LEU A 47 3.49 -0.20 7.41
CA LEU A 47 2.15 0.02 6.90
C LEU A 47 1.20 0.53 7.99
N ARG A 48 1.27 -0.03 9.20
CA ARG A 48 0.53 0.46 10.37
C ARG A 48 0.89 1.90 10.73
N LEU A 49 2.17 2.27 10.67
CA LEU A 49 2.63 3.64 10.90
C LEU A 49 2.01 4.64 9.91
N PHE A 50 1.84 4.23 8.65
CA PHE A 50 1.19 5.06 7.64
C PHE A 50 -0.35 5.04 7.69
N GLY A 51 -0.95 4.24 8.58
CA GLY A 51 -2.38 4.18 8.84
C GLY A 51 -3.09 2.93 8.30
N ALA A 52 -2.36 1.93 7.82
CA ALA A 52 -2.95 0.66 7.41
C ALA A 52 -3.45 -0.12 8.63
N ARG A 53 -4.57 -0.82 8.47
CA ARG A 53 -5.06 -1.78 9.46
C ARG A 53 -4.61 -3.16 9.04
N ILE A 54 -3.64 -3.72 9.74
CA ILE A 54 -3.12 -5.06 9.46
C ILE A 54 -3.42 -5.95 10.66
N GLY A 55 -3.97 -7.14 10.41
CA GLY A 55 -4.27 -8.16 11.40
C GLY A 55 -3.04 -8.91 11.93
N LYS A 56 -3.30 -9.98 12.69
CA LYS A 56 -2.32 -10.92 13.23
C LYS A 56 -1.81 -11.87 12.15
N ASP A 57 -0.53 -12.23 12.20
CA ASP A 57 0.13 -13.19 11.29
C ASP A 57 -0.10 -12.92 9.79
N VAL A 58 -0.11 -11.64 9.41
CA VAL A 58 -0.17 -11.23 8.01
C VAL A 58 1.22 -11.26 7.39
N VAL A 59 1.35 -11.97 6.27
CA VAL A 59 2.60 -12.04 5.51
C VAL A 59 2.44 -11.25 4.22
N ILE A 60 3.24 -10.18 4.09
CA ILE A 60 3.28 -9.29 2.93
C ILE A 60 4.65 -9.39 2.28
N ARG A 61 4.65 -9.69 0.99
CA ARG A 61 5.86 -9.76 0.18
C ARG A 61 6.44 -8.38 -0.14
N PRO A 62 7.77 -8.27 -0.31
CA PRO A 62 8.42 -7.03 -0.70
C PRO A 62 8.06 -6.58 -2.12
N SER A 63 7.62 -7.50 -2.99
CA SER A 63 7.14 -7.20 -4.35
C SER A 63 5.78 -6.49 -4.39
N VAL A 64 5.03 -6.49 -3.28
CA VAL A 64 3.69 -5.90 -3.20
C VAL A 64 3.77 -4.38 -3.31
N LYS A 65 2.98 -3.80 -4.22
CA LYS A 65 2.86 -2.35 -4.40
C LYS A 65 1.58 -1.83 -3.78
N ILE A 66 1.70 -0.90 -2.84
CA ILE A 66 0.60 -0.33 -2.07
C ILE A 66 0.57 1.17 -2.34
N THR A 67 -0.44 1.66 -3.09
CA THR A 67 -0.47 3.09 -3.44
C THR A 67 -0.89 3.97 -2.25
N TYR A 68 -1.84 3.48 -1.45
CA TYR A 68 -2.43 4.25 -0.33
C TYR A 68 -2.53 3.38 0.93
N PRO A 69 -1.49 3.35 1.78
CA PRO A 69 -1.44 2.46 2.94
C PRO A 69 -2.55 2.78 3.96
N TRP A 70 -2.93 4.05 4.15
CA TRP A 70 -4.02 4.45 5.04
C TRP A 70 -5.42 3.96 4.63
N LYS A 71 -5.58 3.47 3.40
CA LYS A 71 -6.83 2.85 2.92
C LYS A 71 -6.76 1.33 2.96
N LEU A 72 -5.62 0.76 3.30
CA LEU A 72 -5.40 -0.68 3.31
C LEU A 72 -5.91 -1.27 4.64
N THR A 73 -6.80 -2.26 4.53
CA THR A 73 -7.21 -3.10 5.65
C THR A 73 -6.98 -4.56 5.27
N VAL A 74 -6.19 -5.26 6.07
CA VAL A 74 -5.88 -6.68 5.92
C VAL A 74 -6.27 -7.38 7.21
N GLY A 75 -7.11 -8.43 7.09
CA GLY A 75 -7.56 -9.23 8.21
C GLY A 75 -6.46 -10.15 8.78
N ASP A 76 -6.79 -10.86 9.85
CA ASP A 76 -5.89 -11.83 10.48
C ASP A 76 -5.62 -13.02 9.54
N TYR A 77 -4.42 -13.61 9.65
CA TYR A 77 -3.98 -14.79 8.90
C TYR A 77 -4.02 -14.65 7.37
N ALA A 78 -3.87 -13.43 6.87
CA ALA A 78 -3.86 -13.15 5.44
C ALA A 78 -2.46 -13.28 4.84
N TRP A 79 -2.38 -13.87 3.64
CA TRP A 79 -1.14 -13.96 2.87
C TRP A 79 -1.26 -13.17 1.56
N VAL A 80 -0.37 -12.20 1.37
CA VAL A 80 -0.27 -11.43 0.12
C VAL A 80 0.87 -11.99 -0.73
N GLY A 81 0.50 -12.53 -1.89
CA GLY A 81 1.37 -13.13 -2.89
C GLY A 81 2.30 -12.13 -3.60
N ASP A 82 3.16 -12.66 -4.46
CA ASP A 82 4.01 -11.85 -5.35
C ASP A 82 3.16 -11.04 -6.34
N ASP A 83 3.66 -9.86 -6.72
CA ASP A 83 3.07 -8.95 -7.72
C ASP A 83 1.65 -8.43 -7.44
N ALA A 84 1.18 -8.53 -6.20
CA ALA A 84 -0.08 -7.92 -5.80
C ALA A 84 0.04 -6.38 -5.84
N VAL A 85 -0.84 -5.73 -6.60
CA VAL A 85 -0.95 -4.27 -6.67
C VAL A 85 -2.27 -3.84 -6.03
N PHE A 86 -2.19 -3.23 -4.86
CA PHE A 86 -3.35 -2.62 -4.20
C PHE A 86 -3.52 -1.18 -4.68
N ILE A 87 -4.36 -1.04 -5.70
CA ILE A 87 -4.87 0.24 -6.21
C ILE A 87 -6.26 0.45 -5.66
N TYR A 88 -6.44 1.52 -4.88
CA TYR A 88 -7.77 1.93 -4.43
C TYR A 88 -8.51 2.55 -5.61
N VAL A 89 -9.50 1.84 -6.13
CA VAL A 89 -10.49 2.34 -7.09
C VAL A 89 -11.82 2.43 -6.32
N ARG A 90 -12.51 3.57 -6.43
CA ARG A 90 -13.86 3.73 -5.88
C ARG A 90 -14.86 3.55 -7.02
#